data_AF-A0A9C9W327-F1
#
_entry.id   AF-A0A9C9W327-F1
#
_cell.length_a   1.000
_cell.length_b   1.000
_cell.length_c   1.000
_cell.angle_alpha   90.00
_cell.angle_beta   90.00
_cell.angle_gamma   90.00
#
_symmetry.space_group_name_H-M   'P 1'
#
loop_
_entity.id
_entity.type
_entity.pdbx_description
1 polymer ?
#
loop_
_entity_poly.entity_id
_entity_poly.type
_entity_poly.pdbx_seq_one_letter_code
_entity_poly.pdbx_strand_id
1 'polypeptide(L)'
;QYQIIKTLPSGTPLEVLETTESGYSRVRTPDGVEGWVLSRYLSEEPIARDQLEKARKQLERYRASNGKLRQQLAELRKKAGELEAERNRLQRENEKLAAELERLKQVAAKPILLEQQNQELKQQNVSLEKELQLLQQENQVLQNSSQRDWFIAGAGVLLGGMLLGLILPRLRWRRKSTW
;
A
#
# COMPACT_ATOMS: atom_id res chain seq x y z
N GLN A 1 -32.20 -69.13 64.31
CA GLN A 1 -31.24 -69.62 63.28
C GLN A 1 -31.39 -68.72 62.07
N TYR A 2 -30.32 -68.02 61.65
CA TYR A 2 -30.36 -67.16 60.47
C TYR A 2 -29.86 -67.94 59.25
N GLN A 3 -30.52 -67.78 58.10
CA GLN A 3 -30.17 -68.48 56.87
C GLN A 3 -29.56 -67.50 55.86
N ILE A 4 -28.48 -67.93 55.19
CA ILE A 4 -27.88 -67.15 54.10
C ILE A 4 -28.86 -67.17 52.92
N ILE A 5 -29.38 -65.97 52.56
CA ILE A 5 -30.33 -65.79 51.46
C ILE A 5 -29.59 -65.74 50.11
N LYS A 6 -28.47 -65.01 50.04
CA LYS A 6 -27.67 -64.81 48.82
C LYS A 6 -26.24 -64.38 49.17
N THR A 7 -25.26 -64.89 48.45
CA THR A 7 -23.87 -64.40 48.47
C THR A 7 -23.72 -63.26 47.45
N LEU A 8 -23.18 -62.12 47.88
CA LEU A 8 -23.01 -60.94 47.04
C LEU A 8 -21.52 -60.75 46.71
N PRO A 9 -21.15 -60.57 45.43
CA PRO A 9 -19.79 -60.19 45.08
C PRO A 9 -19.46 -58.78 45.56
N SER A 10 -18.17 -58.51 45.81
CA SER A 10 -17.69 -57.17 46.16
C SER A 10 -18.04 -56.16 45.06
N GLY A 11 -18.53 -54.98 45.45
CA GLY A 11 -18.98 -53.94 44.52
C GLY A 11 -20.43 -54.06 44.07
N THR A 12 -21.20 -55.01 44.62
CA THR A 12 -22.65 -55.04 44.40
C THR A 12 -23.27 -53.76 44.96
N PRO A 13 -23.99 -52.95 44.17
CA PRO A 13 -24.67 -51.77 44.66
C PRO A 13 -25.84 -52.19 45.55
N LEU A 14 -25.94 -51.61 46.73
CA LEU A 14 -26.98 -51.92 47.71
C LEU A 14 -27.63 -50.63 48.18
N GLU A 15 -28.95 -50.67 48.33
CA GLU A 15 -29.72 -49.61 48.98
C GLU A 15 -29.83 -49.96 50.47
N VAL A 16 -29.36 -49.08 51.35
CA VAL A 16 -29.48 -49.27 52.80
C VAL A 16 -30.85 -48.74 53.25
N LEU A 17 -31.68 -49.62 53.82
CA LEU A 17 -33.02 -49.30 54.29
C LEU A 17 -33.04 -48.94 55.78
N GLU A 18 -32.25 -49.65 56.58
CA GLU A 18 -32.20 -49.49 58.04
C GLU A 18 -30.82 -49.89 58.57
N THR A 19 -30.33 -49.19 59.59
CA THR A 19 -29.08 -49.53 60.29
C THR A 19 -29.37 -49.69 61.77
N THR A 20 -29.01 -50.83 62.35
CA THR A 20 -29.22 -51.13 63.76
C THR A 20 -27.94 -50.92 64.57
N GLU A 21 -28.08 -50.57 65.85
CA GLU A 21 -26.95 -50.43 66.81
C GLU A 21 -26.14 -51.74 66.99
N SER A 22 -26.73 -52.89 66.65
CA SER A 22 -26.06 -54.20 66.68
C SER A 22 -24.99 -54.40 65.60
N GLY A 23 -24.79 -53.42 64.71
CA GLY A 23 -23.76 -53.47 63.65
C GLY A 23 -24.22 -54.19 62.37
N TYR A 24 -25.53 -54.36 62.18
CA TYR A 24 -26.15 -54.86 60.97
C TYR A 24 -26.96 -53.78 60.28
N SER A 25 -27.01 -53.83 58.96
CA SER A 25 -27.83 -52.99 58.12
C SER A 25 -28.77 -53.85 57.27
N ARG A 26 -30.05 -53.46 57.19
CA ARG A 26 -31.00 -54.03 56.26
C ARG A 26 -30.80 -53.37 54.91
N VAL A 27 -30.55 -54.18 53.89
CA VAL A 27 -30.23 -53.72 52.54
C VAL A 27 -31.17 -54.34 51.51
N ARG A 28 -31.39 -53.61 50.41
CA ARG A 28 -32.08 -54.09 49.22
C ARG A 28 -31.10 -54.17 48.05
N THR A 29 -31.06 -55.34 47.41
CA THR A 29 -30.32 -55.56 46.17
C THR A 29 -31.07 -54.99 44.97
N PRO A 30 -30.41 -54.73 43.82
CA PRO A 30 -31.08 -54.22 42.61
C PRO A 30 -32.16 -55.19 42.08
N ASP A 31 -32.00 -56.48 42.35
CA ASP A 31 -32.96 -57.53 42.00
C ASP A 31 -34.20 -57.56 42.94
N GLY A 32 -34.31 -56.63 43.88
CA GLY A 32 -35.42 -56.51 44.83
C GLY A 32 -35.32 -57.39 46.07
N VAL A 33 -34.27 -58.22 46.21
CA VAL A 33 -34.08 -59.07 47.39
C VAL A 33 -33.63 -58.21 48.58
N GLU A 34 -34.33 -58.34 49.71
CA GLU A 34 -34.01 -57.69 50.97
C GLU A 34 -33.36 -58.67 51.96
N GLY A 35 -32.40 -58.19 52.73
CA GLY A 35 -31.73 -58.99 53.75
C GLY A 35 -30.87 -58.15 54.70
N TRP A 36 -30.31 -58.80 55.71
CA TRP A 36 -29.41 -58.17 56.67
C TRP A 36 -27.95 -58.48 56.33
N VAL A 37 -27.11 -57.45 56.32
CA VAL A 37 -25.67 -57.56 56.11
C VAL A 37 -24.92 -56.81 57.21
N LEU A 38 -23.72 -57.27 57.57
CA LEU A 38 -22.88 -56.56 58.54
C LEU A 38 -22.46 -55.19 57.97
N SER A 39 -22.71 -54.12 58.72
CA SER A 39 -22.45 -52.74 58.27
C SER A 39 -20.99 -52.49 57.89
N ARG A 40 -20.04 -53.23 58.49
CA ARG A 40 -18.60 -53.14 58.17
C ARG A 40 -18.22 -53.56 56.75
N TYR A 41 -19.09 -54.30 56.07
CA TYR A 41 -18.90 -54.71 54.67
C TYR A 41 -19.58 -53.75 53.69
N LEU A 42 -20.33 -52.78 54.20
CA LEU A 42 -20.90 -51.70 53.40
C LEU A 42 -19.89 -50.54 53.34
N SER A 43 -19.73 -50.00 52.15
CA SER A 43 -18.92 -48.82 51.89
C SER A 43 -19.78 -47.85 51.10
N GLU A 44 -19.78 -46.58 51.50
CA GLU A 44 -20.45 -45.51 50.75
C GLU A 44 -19.74 -45.21 49.43
N GLU A 45 -18.44 -45.49 49.36
CA GLU A 45 -17.64 -45.32 48.16
C GLU A 45 -17.59 -46.60 47.30
N PRO A 46 -17.58 -46.46 45.95
CA PRO A 46 -17.36 -47.58 45.05
C PRO A 46 -16.04 -48.30 45.33
N ILE A 47 -16.00 -49.60 45.04
CA ILE A 47 -14.77 -50.39 45.20
C ILE A 47 -13.62 -49.82 44.35
N ALA A 48 -12.39 -50.02 44.82
CA ALA A 48 -11.18 -49.51 44.16
C ALA A 48 -11.08 -49.90 42.67
N ARG A 49 -11.58 -51.08 42.29
CA ARG A 49 -11.64 -51.54 40.89
C ARG A 49 -12.49 -50.62 40.00
N ASP A 50 -13.67 -50.23 40.47
CA ASP A 50 -14.59 -49.38 39.73
C ASP A 50 -14.07 -47.95 39.65
N GLN A 51 -13.46 -47.45 40.75
CA GLN A 51 -12.79 -46.16 40.76
C GLN A 51 -11.63 -46.13 39.76
N LEU A 52 -10.81 -47.18 39.71
CA LEU A 52 -9.70 -47.31 38.77
C LEU A 52 -10.19 -47.35 37.32
N GLU A 53 -11.28 -48.08 37.04
CA GLU A 53 -11.86 -48.12 35.69
C GLU A 53 -12.37 -46.74 35.27
N LYS A 54 -13.09 -46.03 36.16
CA LYS A 54 -13.56 -44.67 35.91
C LYS A 54 -12.39 -43.71 35.67
N ALA A 55 -11.36 -43.75 36.51
CA ALA A 55 -10.17 -42.92 36.39
C ALA A 55 -9.42 -43.19 35.08
N ARG A 56 -9.26 -44.46 34.68
CA ARG A 56 -8.67 -44.83 33.37
C ARG A 56 -9.48 -44.28 32.21
N LYS A 57 -10.81 -44.43 32.23
CA LYS A 57 -11.69 -43.86 31.18
C LYS A 57 -11.59 -42.34 31.10
N GLN A 58 -11.53 -41.65 32.24
CA GLN A 58 -11.33 -40.20 32.29
C GLN A 58 -9.97 -39.80 31.74
N LEU A 59 -8.90 -40.50 32.12
CA LEU A 59 -7.55 -40.24 31.64
C LEU A 59 -7.45 -40.36 30.11
N GLU A 60 -8.04 -41.41 29.54
CA GLU A 60 -8.06 -41.59 28.09
C GLU A 60 -8.87 -40.50 27.38
N ARG A 61 -10.02 -40.08 27.94
CA ARG A 61 -10.78 -38.94 27.42
C ARG A 61 -9.97 -37.63 27.47
N TYR A 62 -9.30 -37.35 28.58
CA TYR A 62 -8.47 -36.15 28.70
C TYR A 62 -7.26 -36.18 27.78
N ARG A 63 -6.62 -37.34 27.60
CA ARG A 63 -5.53 -37.51 26.63
C ARG A 63 -6.00 -37.24 25.21
N ALA A 64 -7.14 -37.82 24.81
CA ALA A 64 -7.73 -37.58 23.50
C ALA A 64 -8.08 -36.10 23.30
N SER A 65 -8.70 -35.47 24.29
CA SER A 65 -9.06 -34.04 24.25
C SER A 65 -7.83 -33.14 24.16
N ASN A 66 -6.79 -33.42 24.95
CA ASN A 66 -5.52 -32.68 24.88
C ASN A 66 -4.84 -32.84 23.53
N GLY A 67 -4.87 -34.03 22.93
CA GLY A 67 -4.37 -34.26 21.58
C GLY A 67 -5.10 -33.39 20.56
N LYS A 68 -6.43 -33.41 20.59
CA LYS A 68 -7.27 -32.58 19.71
C LYS A 68 -7.01 -31.08 19.91
N LEU A 69 -6.92 -30.62 21.15
CA LEU A 69 -6.69 -29.22 21.46
C LEU A 69 -5.31 -28.75 20.99
N ARG A 70 -4.28 -29.60 21.13
CA ARG A 70 -2.93 -29.33 20.58
C ARG A 70 -2.94 -29.23 19.06
N GLN A 71 -3.68 -30.11 18.37
CA GLN A 71 -3.84 -30.04 16.92
C GLN A 71 -4.54 -28.76 16.48
N GLN A 72 -5.65 -28.38 17.13
CA GLN A 72 -6.37 -27.14 16.84
C GLN A 72 -5.49 -25.91 17.07
N LEU A 73 -4.68 -25.92 18.13
CA LEU A 73 -3.78 -24.82 18.45
C LEU A 73 -2.64 -24.69 17.43
N ALA A 74 -2.09 -25.81 16.96
CA ALA A 74 -1.10 -25.82 15.88
C ALA A 74 -1.69 -25.26 14.57
N GLU A 75 -2.91 -25.68 14.21
CA GLU A 75 -3.61 -25.21 13.01
C GLU A 75 -3.95 -23.72 13.11
N LEU A 76 -4.45 -23.25 14.26
CA LEU A 76 -4.73 -21.83 14.48
C LEU A 76 -3.47 -20.97 14.40
N ARG A 77 -2.34 -21.44 14.95
CA ARG A 77 -1.06 -20.73 14.82
C ARG A 77 -0.60 -20.64 13.38
N LYS A 78 -0.74 -21.72 12.60
CA LYS A 78 -0.42 -21.72 11.18
C LYS A 78 -1.27 -20.69 10.41
N LYS A 79 -2.60 -20.73 10.60
CA LYS A 79 -3.53 -19.77 9.99
C LYS A 79 -3.25 -18.33 10.38
N ALA A 80 -2.90 -18.08 11.65
CA ALA A 80 -2.54 -16.74 12.10
C ALA A 80 -1.29 -16.21 11.37
N GLY A 81 -0.26 -17.05 11.21
CA GLY A 81 0.94 -16.69 10.44
C GLY A 81 0.66 -16.44 8.95
N GLU A 82 -0.20 -17.26 8.34
CA GLU A 82 -0.63 -17.08 6.94
C GLU A 82 -1.40 -15.77 6.75
N LEU A 83 -2.36 -15.48 7.63
CA LEU A 83 -3.14 -14.24 7.60
C LEU A 83 -2.26 -13.00 7.85
N GLU A 84 -1.29 -13.08 8.74
CA GLU A 84 -0.34 -12.00 8.99
C GLU A 84 0.54 -11.73 7.76
N ALA A 85 1.05 -12.79 7.11
CA ALA A 85 1.82 -12.66 5.88
C ALA A 85 0.99 -12.03 4.75
N GLU A 86 -0.26 -12.47 4.57
CA GLU A 86 -1.17 -11.93 3.56
C GLU A 86 -1.53 -10.47 3.85
N ARG A 87 -1.81 -10.12 5.12
CA ARG A 87 -2.07 -8.74 5.53
C ARG A 87 -0.88 -7.83 5.23
N ASN A 88 0.34 -8.27 5.51
CA ASN A 88 1.56 -7.52 5.20
C ASN A 88 1.80 -7.39 3.69
N ARG A 89 1.42 -8.40 2.91
CA ARG A 89 1.47 -8.33 1.45
C ARG A 89 0.48 -7.30 0.90
N LEU A 90 -0.80 -7.42 1.27
CA LEU A 90 -1.86 -6.51 0.83
C LEU A 90 -1.59 -5.07 1.25
N GLN A 91 -1.03 -4.85 2.43
CA GLN A 91 -0.63 -3.52 2.86
C GLN A 91 0.45 -2.92 1.94
N ARG A 92 1.50 -3.68 1.59
CA ARG A 92 2.53 -3.23 0.65
C ARG A 92 1.99 -2.99 -0.77
N GLU A 93 1.08 -3.84 -1.24
CA GLU A 93 0.42 -3.65 -2.53
C GLU A 93 -0.44 -2.38 -2.54
N ASN A 94 -1.16 -2.11 -1.45
CA ASN A 94 -1.96 -0.89 -1.31
C ASN A 94 -1.09 0.37 -1.26
N GLU A 95 0.00 0.36 -0.48
CA GLU A 95 0.98 1.46 -0.45
C GLU A 95 1.58 1.72 -1.84
N LYS A 96 1.90 0.66 -2.59
CA LYS A 96 2.40 0.77 -3.96
C LYS A 96 1.35 1.36 -4.91
N LEU A 97 0.12 0.86 -4.86
CA LEU A 97 -0.99 1.35 -5.68
C LEU A 97 -1.32 2.82 -5.36
N ALA A 98 -1.29 3.20 -4.08
CA ALA A 98 -1.48 4.59 -3.66
C ALA A 98 -0.39 5.51 -4.23
N ALA A 99 0.88 5.09 -4.16
CA ALA A 99 1.99 5.84 -4.76
C ALA A 99 1.87 5.94 -6.28
N GLU A 100 1.43 4.87 -6.96
CA GLU A 100 1.24 4.86 -8.40
C GLU A 100 0.06 5.75 -8.83
N LEU A 101 -1.05 5.73 -8.09
CA LEU A 101 -2.17 6.65 -8.29
C LEU A 101 -1.74 8.11 -8.12
N GLU A 102 -0.94 8.42 -7.10
CA GLU A 102 -0.44 9.77 -6.89
C GLU A 102 0.50 10.21 -8.02
N ARG A 103 1.39 9.32 -8.46
CA ARG A 103 2.25 9.56 -9.63
C ARG A 103 1.42 9.81 -10.89
N LEU A 104 0.39 9.01 -11.14
CA LEU A 104 -0.50 9.18 -12.29
C LEU A 104 -1.26 10.50 -12.23
N LYS A 105 -1.76 10.91 -11.06
CA LYS A 105 -2.37 12.23 -10.87
C LYS A 105 -1.39 13.37 -11.18
N GLN A 106 -0.15 13.27 -10.70
CA GLN A 106 0.88 14.27 -11.00
C GLN A 106 1.24 14.31 -12.49
N VAL A 107 1.36 13.15 -13.14
CA VAL A 107 1.61 13.06 -14.59
C VAL A 107 0.43 13.60 -15.38
N ALA A 108 -0.80 13.31 -14.96
CA ALA A 108 -2.02 13.84 -15.58
C ALA A 108 -2.24 15.34 -15.31
N ALA A 109 -1.64 15.91 -14.25
CA ALA A 109 -1.65 17.34 -13.99
C ALA A 109 -0.62 18.12 -14.84
N LYS A 110 0.47 17.48 -15.29
CA LYS A 110 1.49 18.09 -16.18
C LYS A 110 0.96 18.63 -17.51
N PRO A 111 0.00 18.01 -18.23
CA PRO A 111 -0.48 18.53 -19.52
C PRO A 111 -0.99 19.98 -19.48
N ILE A 112 -1.64 20.41 -18.39
CA ILE A 112 -2.13 21.79 -18.27
C ILE A 112 -0.95 22.78 -18.24
N LEU A 113 0.10 22.43 -17.48
CA LEU A 113 1.30 23.24 -17.36
C LEU A 113 2.11 23.25 -18.68
N LEU A 114 2.14 22.11 -19.38
CA LEU A 114 2.79 21.97 -20.68
C LEU A 114 2.06 22.79 -21.77
N GLU A 115 0.73 22.78 -21.77
CA GLU A 115 -0.08 23.56 -22.71
C GLU A 115 0.12 25.07 -22.47
N GLN A 116 0.15 25.51 -21.21
CA GLN A 116 0.46 26.90 -20.85
C GLN A 116 1.85 27.33 -21.32
N GLN A 117 2.88 26.52 -21.08
CA GLN A 117 4.23 26.79 -21.57
C GLN A 117 4.29 26.81 -23.11
N ASN A 118 3.56 25.93 -23.79
CA ASN A 118 3.50 25.91 -25.25
C ASN A 118 2.84 27.19 -25.80
N GLN A 119 1.76 27.66 -25.16
CA GLN A 119 1.11 28.91 -25.52
C GLN A 119 2.03 30.12 -25.28
N GLU A 120 2.74 30.16 -24.15
CA GLU A 120 3.71 31.21 -23.84
C GLU A 120 4.87 31.23 -24.84
N LEU A 121 5.47 30.07 -25.15
CA LEU A 121 6.52 29.95 -26.16
C LEU A 121 6.04 30.35 -27.55
N LYS A 122 4.80 30.01 -27.92
CA LYS A 122 4.19 30.48 -29.18
C LYS A 122 4.04 32.00 -29.20
N GLN A 123 3.60 32.60 -28.10
CA GLN A 123 3.50 34.06 -27.99
C GLN A 123 4.88 34.73 -28.12
N GLN A 124 5.90 34.17 -27.46
CA GLN A 124 7.28 34.65 -27.55
C GLN A 124 7.85 34.53 -28.98
N ASN A 125 7.59 33.42 -29.67
CA ASN A 125 7.98 33.27 -31.08
C ASN A 125 7.30 34.34 -31.95
N VAL A 126 5.99 34.57 -31.78
CA VAL A 126 5.28 35.61 -32.53
C VAL A 126 5.83 37.01 -32.23
N SER A 127 6.20 37.32 -30.98
CA SER A 127 6.81 38.61 -30.65
C SER A 127 8.20 38.77 -31.25
N LEU A 128 9.03 37.72 -31.18
CA LEU A 128 10.38 37.72 -31.77
C LEU A 128 10.33 37.84 -33.29
N GLU A 129 9.39 37.17 -33.96
CA GLU A 129 9.16 37.30 -35.39
C GLU A 129 8.77 38.74 -35.78
N LYS A 130 7.88 39.38 -35.01
CA LYS A 130 7.53 40.79 -35.23
C LYS A 130 8.72 41.71 -35.03
N GLU A 131 9.51 41.48 -33.99
CA GLU A 131 10.70 42.28 -33.70
C GLU A 131 11.76 42.13 -34.80
N LEU A 132 11.97 40.90 -35.30
CA LEU A 132 12.81 40.64 -36.47
C LEU A 132 12.29 41.36 -37.71
N GLN A 133 10.99 41.31 -37.99
CA GLN A 133 10.40 42.02 -39.13
C GLN A 133 10.55 43.54 -39.01
N LEU A 134 10.36 44.09 -37.81
CA LEU A 134 10.57 45.52 -37.55
C LEU A 134 12.03 45.90 -37.77
N LEU A 135 12.98 45.18 -37.18
CA LEU A 135 14.42 45.42 -37.35
C LEU A 135 14.86 45.28 -38.82
N GLN A 136 14.35 44.28 -39.54
CA GLN A 136 14.63 44.13 -40.97
C GLN A 136 14.08 45.30 -41.78
N GLN A 137 12.86 45.75 -41.48
CA GLN A 137 12.25 46.89 -42.14
C GLN A 137 13.02 48.18 -41.85
N GLU A 138 13.40 48.43 -40.59
CA GLU A 138 14.26 49.56 -40.20
C GLU A 138 15.60 49.51 -40.93
N ASN A 139 16.24 48.34 -40.99
CA ASN A 139 17.50 48.18 -41.71
C ASN A 139 17.32 48.48 -43.20
N GLN A 140 16.24 48.00 -43.83
CA GLN A 140 15.96 48.26 -45.24
C GLN A 140 15.65 49.73 -45.51
N VAL A 141 14.93 50.40 -44.62
CA VAL A 141 14.69 51.85 -44.69
C VAL A 141 15.99 52.63 -44.54
N LEU A 142 16.85 52.27 -43.57
CA LEU A 142 18.17 52.88 -43.36
C LEU A 142 19.10 52.67 -44.56
N GLN A 143 19.10 51.48 -45.17
CA GLN A 143 19.85 51.21 -46.39
C GLN A 143 19.33 52.04 -47.57
N ASN A 144 18.00 52.13 -47.72
CA ASN A 144 17.39 52.93 -48.79
C ASN A 144 17.64 54.44 -48.61
N SER A 145 17.62 54.96 -47.38
CA SER A 145 17.95 56.38 -47.13
C SER A 145 19.44 56.65 -47.38
N SER A 146 20.32 55.76 -46.92
CA SER A 146 21.77 55.85 -47.15
C SER A 146 22.12 55.83 -48.65
N GLN A 147 21.46 54.96 -49.44
CA GLN A 147 21.63 54.94 -50.90
C GLN A 147 21.16 56.24 -51.57
N ARG A 148 20.07 56.85 -51.10
CA ARG A 148 19.57 58.14 -51.63
C ARG A 148 20.53 59.27 -51.30
N ASP A 149 21.06 59.33 -50.09
CA ASP A 149 22.02 60.37 -49.68
C ASP A 149 23.32 60.27 -50.49
N TRP A 150 23.82 59.05 -50.70
CA TRP A 150 24.99 58.81 -51.54
C TRP A 150 24.74 59.14 -53.02
N PHE A 151 23.52 58.89 -53.53
CA PHE A 151 23.14 59.27 -54.89
C PHE A 151 23.08 60.79 -55.07
N ILE A 152 22.51 61.53 -54.12
CA ILE A 152 22.45 63.00 -54.17
C ILE A 152 23.86 63.58 -54.08
N ALA A 153 24.71 63.04 -53.18
CA ALA A 153 26.10 63.42 -53.09
C ALA A 153 26.86 63.14 -54.42
N GLY A 154 26.65 61.95 -55.02
CA GLY A 154 27.22 61.59 -56.32
C GLY A 154 26.74 62.50 -57.47
N ALA A 155 25.45 62.82 -57.53
CA ALA A 155 24.89 63.75 -58.51
C ALA A 155 25.46 65.17 -58.35
N GLY A 156 25.64 65.63 -57.12
CA GLY A 156 26.30 66.91 -56.81
C GLY A 156 27.76 66.94 -57.29
N VAL A 157 28.52 65.88 -57.02
CA VAL A 157 29.91 65.74 -57.48
C VAL A 157 29.99 65.72 -59.02
N LEU A 158 29.10 65.01 -59.70
CA LEU A 158 29.04 64.97 -61.17
C LEU A 158 28.71 66.34 -61.77
N LEU A 159 27.70 67.04 -61.25
CA LEU A 159 27.34 68.40 -61.69
C LEU A 159 28.48 69.40 -61.45
N GLY A 160 29.09 69.36 -60.27
CA GLY A 160 30.24 70.20 -59.93
C GLY A 160 31.45 69.92 -60.84
N GLY A 161 31.76 68.64 -61.08
CA GLY A 161 32.83 68.22 -62.00
C GLY A 161 32.56 68.63 -63.44
N MET A 162 31.31 68.54 -63.92
CA MET A 162 30.90 68.97 -65.25
C MET A 162 31.03 70.50 -65.42
N LEU A 163 30.58 71.27 -64.43
CA LEU A 163 30.72 72.74 -64.44
C LEU A 163 32.20 73.15 -64.42
N LEU A 164 33.00 72.55 -63.55
CA LEU A 164 34.44 72.81 -63.51
C LEU A 164 35.12 72.40 -64.82
N GLY A 165 34.78 71.25 -65.39
CA GLY A 165 35.30 70.80 -66.69
C GLY A 165 34.95 71.72 -67.87
N LEU A 166 33.82 72.44 -67.80
CA LEU A 166 33.41 73.43 -68.79
C LEU A 166 34.05 74.82 -68.55
N ILE A 167 34.28 75.18 -67.29
CA ILE A 167 34.81 76.50 -66.89
C ILE A 167 36.33 76.54 -66.96
N LEU A 168 37.04 75.49 -66.51
CA LEU A 168 38.51 75.41 -66.54
C LEU A 168 39.13 75.68 -67.92
N PRO A 169 38.65 75.10 -69.06
CA PRO A 169 39.25 75.36 -70.36
C PRO A 169 39.03 76.79 -70.87
N ARG A 170 38.07 77.53 -70.28
CA ARG A 170 37.77 78.92 -70.64
C ARG A 170 38.54 79.94 -69.80
N LEU A 171 39.11 79.51 -68.67
CA LEU A 171 39.93 80.36 -67.83
C LEU A 171 41.38 80.34 -68.34
N ARG A 172 41.67 81.20 -69.33
CA ARG A 172 43.06 81.48 -69.74
C ARG A 172 43.82 82.03 -68.53
N TRP A 173 44.60 81.16 -67.88
CA TRP A 173 45.58 81.58 -66.88
C TRP A 173 46.66 82.39 -67.59
N ARG A 174 46.50 83.71 -67.53
CA ARG A 174 47.48 84.67 -68.01
C ARG A 174 48.67 84.60 -67.06
N ARG A 175 49.72 83.87 -67.44
CA ARG A 175 51.04 84.04 -66.82
C ARG A 175 51.43 85.51 -66.99
N LYS A 176 51.65 86.22 -65.90
CA LYS A 176 52.45 87.45 -65.94
C LYS A 176 53.91 87.05 -65.83
N SER A 177 54.58 87.08 -66.97
CA SER A 177 56.01 87.24 -67.08
C SER A 177 56.41 88.67 -66.74
N THR A 178 57.64 88.79 -66.21
CA THR A 178 58.54 89.96 -66.17
C THR A 178 58.08 91.17 -65.33
N TRP A 179 58.94 91.80 -64.53
CA TRP A 179 60.38 92.10 -64.71
C TRP A 179 61.14 91.94 -63.39
#